data_AF-A0A2P5EPU5-F1
#
_entry.id   AF-A0A2P5EPU5-F1
#
_cell.length_a   1.000
_cell.length_b   1.000
_cell.length_c   1.000
_cell.angle_alpha   90.00
_cell.angle_beta   90.00
_cell.angle_gamma   90.00
#
_symmetry.space_group_name_H-M   'P 1'
#
loop_
_entity.id
_entity.type
_entity.pdbx_description
1 polymer ?
#
loop_
_entity_poly.entity_id
_entity_poly.type
_entity_poly.pdbx_seq_one_letter_code
_entity_poly.pdbx_strand_id
1 'polypeptide(L)'
;MLELRLVQGGLLKKVLESLKDLVNDANFDCSASGFSLQAMDSSHVALVALLLRSEGFEHYRCDRNLSLGMNLNNMAKMLKCAANDDIVTIKADDASDSVTFMFESPNQDKIADFEMKLMDIDSEHLGIPEAEFQAIVRMPSAEFARICKDLSTIGDTVVISVTKEGVKFSTRGDIGTANIVCRQNPSIDKPEEATIIEMEEPVSLTFALRYMNSFTKATPLANQVTISLSADLPVVVEYRVAEMGYIRFYLAPKIEEEEHMEAQMESRPQAEIKPKTKLKTETQPIDDIKPKIEHNTDTKPKSVVKKPKEENGANGESKPQVDTKAAIEVMDVE
;
A
#
# COMPACT_ATOMS: atom_id res chain seq x y z
N MET A 1 32.03 -3.96 -10.21
CA MET A 1 32.01 -2.50 -9.95
C MET A 1 30.56 -2.01 -10.00
N LEU A 2 30.22 -1.06 -9.13
CA LEU A 2 28.96 -0.32 -9.13
C LEU A 2 29.23 1.14 -9.50
N GLU A 3 28.49 1.66 -10.48
CA GLU A 3 28.48 3.09 -10.83
C GLU A 3 27.07 3.52 -11.25
N LEU A 4 26.46 4.40 -10.45
CA LEU A 4 25.09 4.88 -10.65
C LEU A 4 25.10 6.40 -10.80
N ARG A 5 24.66 6.95 -11.93
CA ARG A 5 24.57 8.41 -12.16
C ARG A 5 23.12 8.86 -12.23
N LEU A 6 22.72 9.70 -11.28
CA LEU A 6 21.39 10.26 -11.16
C LEU A 6 21.42 11.78 -11.39
N VAL A 7 20.79 12.23 -12.47
CA VAL A 7 20.76 13.65 -12.87
C VAL A 7 20.05 14.52 -11.83
N GLN A 8 18.99 14.01 -11.21
CA GLN A 8 18.22 14.74 -10.21
C GLN A 8 18.67 14.36 -8.80
N GLY A 9 19.80 14.90 -8.33
CA GLY A 9 20.33 14.62 -6.99
C GLY A 9 19.36 14.94 -5.84
N GLY A 10 18.51 15.95 -6.03
CA GLY A 10 17.42 16.29 -5.11
C GLY A 10 16.46 15.14 -4.83
N LEU A 11 16.31 14.19 -5.76
CA LEU A 11 15.46 13.02 -5.58
C LEU A 11 16.03 12.07 -4.51
N LEU A 12 17.32 11.74 -4.61
CA LEU A 12 17.99 10.85 -3.65
C LEU A 12 17.98 11.47 -2.24
N LYS A 13 18.14 12.80 -2.15
CA LYS A 13 17.99 13.54 -0.88
C LYS A 13 16.60 13.34 -0.26
N LYS A 14 15.54 13.50 -1.05
CA LYS A 14 14.15 13.28 -0.59
C LYS A 14 13.90 11.83 -0.18
N VAL A 15 14.44 10.86 -0.93
CA VAL A 15 14.36 9.44 -0.58
C VAL A 15 15.00 9.22 0.79
N LEU A 16 16.24 9.67 1.02
CA LEU A 16 16.91 9.46 2.30
C LEU A 16 16.21 10.17 3.47
N GLU A 17 15.72 11.39 3.27
CA GLU A 17 14.95 12.12 4.28
C GLU A 17 13.65 11.40 4.67
N SER A 18 13.06 10.61 3.76
CA SER A 18 11.86 9.80 4.05
C SER A 18 12.15 8.50 4.83
N LEU A 19 13.40 8.03 4.85
CA LEU A 19 13.77 6.73 5.43
C LEU A 19 14.50 6.84 6.77
N LYS A 20 15.39 7.84 6.91
CA LYS A 20 16.38 7.92 8.01
C LYS A 20 15.80 7.97 9.43
N ASP A 21 14.54 8.37 9.58
CA ASP A 21 13.88 8.50 10.87
C ASP A 21 13.09 7.23 11.24
N LEU A 22 12.90 6.33 10.28
CA LEU A 22 12.30 5.01 10.47
C LEU A 22 13.38 3.95 10.69
N VAL A 23 14.47 4.03 9.93
CA VAL A 23 15.57 3.06 9.93
C VAL A 23 16.91 3.79 10.05
N ASN A 24 17.76 3.34 10.98
CA ASN A 24 19.08 3.95 11.20
C ASN A 24 20.13 3.41 10.22
N ASP A 25 20.17 2.09 10.07
CA ASP A 25 21.18 1.36 9.31
C ASP A 25 20.46 0.36 8.40
N ALA A 26 20.83 0.31 7.12
CA ALA A 26 20.20 -0.57 6.16
C ALA A 26 21.15 -0.95 5.03
N ASN A 27 20.89 -2.09 4.40
CA ASN A 27 21.54 -2.49 3.15
C ASN A 27 20.83 -1.87 1.94
N PHE A 28 21.62 -1.29 1.05
CA PHE A 28 21.19 -1.00 -0.30
C PHE A 28 21.66 -2.14 -1.22
N ASP A 29 20.69 -2.89 -1.74
CA ASP A 29 20.92 -3.97 -2.68
C ASP A 29 20.95 -3.42 -4.10
N CYS A 30 22.08 -3.60 -4.76
CA CYS A 30 22.31 -3.21 -6.14
C CYS A 30 22.26 -4.46 -7.03
N SER A 31 21.48 -4.41 -8.09
CA SER A 31 21.31 -5.49 -9.06
C SER A 31 21.15 -4.93 -10.46
N ALA A 32 21.19 -5.77 -11.50
CA ALA A 32 20.92 -5.31 -12.87
C ALA A 32 19.54 -4.62 -13.04
N SER A 33 18.55 -4.98 -12.22
CA SER A 33 17.20 -4.39 -12.27
C SER A 33 17.10 -3.02 -11.58
N GLY A 34 18.01 -2.69 -10.67
CA GLY A 34 17.94 -1.44 -9.96
C GLY A 34 18.60 -1.43 -8.59
N PHE A 35 18.44 -0.30 -7.93
CA PHE A 35 18.94 0.04 -6.61
C PHE A 35 17.77 -0.01 -5.61
N SER A 36 17.81 -0.96 -4.68
CA SER A 36 16.72 -1.24 -3.75
C SER A 36 17.19 -1.24 -2.31
N LEU A 37 16.25 -1.08 -1.38
CA LEU A 37 16.48 -1.21 0.05
C LEU A 37 15.25 -1.82 0.68
N GLN A 38 15.44 -2.79 1.57
CA GLN A 38 14.37 -3.32 2.42
C GLN A 38 14.87 -3.34 3.87
N ALA A 39 14.10 -2.75 4.78
CA ALA A 39 14.46 -2.73 6.19
C ALA A 39 13.24 -2.61 7.11
N MET A 40 13.35 -3.19 8.30
CA MET A 40 12.38 -3.02 9.39
C MET A 40 12.82 -1.90 10.34
N ASP A 41 11.85 -1.29 11.01
CA ASP A 41 12.13 -0.43 12.16
C ASP A 41 12.60 -1.26 13.37
N SER A 42 13.13 -0.58 14.39
CA SER A 42 13.65 -1.25 15.59
C SER A 42 12.60 -1.99 16.43
N SER A 43 11.30 -1.69 16.24
CA SER A 43 10.21 -2.43 16.88
C SER A 43 9.67 -3.59 16.06
N HIS A 44 10.13 -3.77 14.82
CA HIS A 44 9.63 -4.77 13.88
C HIS A 44 8.12 -4.66 13.58
N VAL A 45 7.55 -3.46 13.69
CA VAL A 45 6.12 -3.18 13.42
C VAL A 45 5.93 -2.53 12.04
N ALA A 46 6.96 -1.84 11.55
CA ALA A 46 6.97 -1.19 10.25
C ALA A 46 8.12 -1.71 9.37
N LEU A 47 7.83 -1.90 8.09
CA LEU A 47 8.82 -2.25 7.07
C LEU A 47 8.80 -1.20 5.98
N VAL A 48 9.98 -0.87 5.44
CA VAL A 48 10.12 -0.03 4.25
C VAL A 48 10.77 -0.80 3.12
N ALA A 49 10.22 -0.64 1.93
CA ALA A 49 10.76 -1.17 0.69
C ALA A 49 10.91 -0.03 -0.33
N LEU A 50 12.14 0.23 -0.75
CA LEU A 50 12.52 1.18 -1.79
C LEU A 50 12.95 0.39 -3.03
N LEU A 51 12.52 0.87 -4.19
CA LEU A 51 13.05 0.44 -5.48
C LEU A 51 13.26 1.66 -6.38
N LEU A 52 14.48 1.83 -6.88
CA LEU A 52 14.83 2.73 -7.97
C LEU A 52 15.32 1.87 -9.14
N ARG A 53 14.53 1.80 -10.21
CA ARG A 53 14.85 1.01 -11.39
C ARG A 53 16.05 1.57 -12.15
N SER A 54 16.81 0.70 -12.80
CA SER A 54 18.01 1.06 -13.53
C SER A 54 17.75 2.05 -14.67
N GLU A 55 16.57 2.01 -15.31
CA GLU A 55 16.19 2.95 -16.37
C GLU A 55 16.00 4.39 -15.88
N GLY A 56 15.87 4.60 -14.56
CA GLY A 56 15.78 5.93 -13.96
C GLY A 56 17.12 6.67 -13.83
N PHE A 57 18.24 6.01 -14.14
CA PHE A 57 19.58 6.57 -14.04
C PHE A 57 20.11 6.89 -15.44
N GLU A 58 20.86 7.98 -15.57
CA GLU A 58 21.53 8.34 -16.83
C GLU A 58 22.63 7.32 -17.17
N HIS A 59 23.32 6.84 -16.13
CA HIS A 59 24.25 5.73 -16.23
C HIS A 59 23.97 4.74 -15.11
N TYR A 60 23.79 3.47 -15.47
CA TYR A 60 23.60 2.40 -14.51
C TYR A 60 24.52 1.24 -14.85
N ARG A 61 25.53 1.01 -14.01
CA ARG A 61 26.42 -0.14 -14.11
C ARG A 61 26.47 -0.87 -12.79
N CYS A 62 26.10 -2.14 -12.81
CA CYS A 62 26.18 -3.04 -11.67
C CYS A 62 26.67 -4.40 -12.19
N ASP A 63 27.98 -4.62 -12.14
CA ASP A 63 28.60 -5.82 -12.75
C ASP A 63 28.20 -7.12 -12.01
N ARG A 64 27.92 -7.01 -10.71
CA ARG A 64 27.53 -8.10 -9.80
C ARG A 64 26.57 -7.56 -8.76
N ASN A 65 25.71 -8.44 -8.23
CA ASN A 65 24.86 -8.08 -7.10
C ASN A 65 25.75 -7.66 -5.92
N LEU A 66 25.50 -6.48 -5.38
CA LEU A 66 26.27 -5.87 -4.31
C LEU A 66 25.33 -5.37 -3.23
N SER A 67 25.63 -5.66 -1.97
CA SER A 67 24.91 -5.13 -0.82
C SER A 67 25.78 -4.11 -0.12
N LEU A 68 25.29 -2.87 0.00
CA LEU A 68 26.01 -1.77 0.62
C LEU A 68 25.34 -1.39 1.95
N GLY A 69 25.92 -1.84 3.06
CA GLY A 69 25.44 -1.49 4.39
C GLY A 69 25.83 -0.06 4.77
N MET A 70 24.84 0.80 4.99
CA MET A 70 25.06 2.22 5.25
C MET A 70 24.24 2.71 6.43
N ASN A 71 24.82 3.62 7.21
CA ASN A 71 24.09 4.43 8.17
C ASN A 71 23.34 5.57 7.43
N LEU A 72 22.01 5.53 7.43
CA LEU A 72 21.18 6.45 6.66
C LEU A 72 21.30 7.90 7.13
N ASN A 73 21.57 8.10 8.44
CA ASN A 73 21.78 9.44 9.00
C ASN A 73 23.10 10.06 8.50
N ASN A 74 24.17 9.27 8.39
CA ASN A 74 25.43 9.73 7.82
C ASN A 74 25.29 9.98 6.31
N MET A 75 24.58 9.10 5.59
CA MET A 75 24.34 9.26 4.16
C MET A 75 23.56 10.56 3.88
N ALA A 76 22.52 10.83 4.67
CA ALA A 76 21.77 12.07 4.59
C ALA A 76 22.64 13.31 4.88
N LYS A 77 23.58 13.24 5.83
CA LYS A 77 24.53 14.35 6.08
C LYS A 77 25.43 14.63 4.88
N MET A 78 25.93 13.60 4.19
CA MET A 78 26.74 13.78 2.98
C MET A 78 25.90 14.34 1.82
N LEU A 79 24.71 13.80 1.58
CA LEU A 79 23.81 14.27 0.53
C LEU A 79 23.31 15.71 0.74
N LYS A 80 23.35 16.23 1.97
CA LYS A 80 23.08 17.65 2.25
C LYS A 80 24.13 18.60 1.66
N CYS A 81 25.33 18.11 1.36
CA CYS A 81 26.39 18.90 0.71
C CYS A 81 26.16 19.08 -0.80
N ALA A 82 25.29 18.27 -1.41
CA ALA A 82 24.84 18.43 -2.78
C ALA A 82 23.73 19.48 -2.88
N ALA A 83 23.75 20.31 -3.93
CA ALA A 83 22.61 21.13 -4.32
C ALA A 83 21.43 20.24 -4.77
N ASN A 84 20.26 20.84 -5.02
CA ASN A 84 19.08 20.06 -5.42
C ASN A 84 19.11 19.67 -6.90
N ASP A 85 19.84 20.45 -7.69
CA ASP A 85 20.08 20.33 -9.13
C ASP A 85 21.42 19.64 -9.47
N ASP A 86 22.26 19.36 -8.46
CA ASP A 86 23.50 18.60 -8.67
C ASP A 86 23.20 17.17 -9.17
N ILE A 87 24.07 16.70 -10.05
CA ILE A 87 24.12 15.31 -10.50
C ILE A 87 24.86 14.50 -9.43
N VAL A 88 24.28 13.39 -9.01
CA VAL A 88 24.85 12.51 -7.98
C VAL A 88 25.31 11.22 -8.63
N THR A 89 26.59 10.89 -8.46
CA THR A 89 27.15 9.60 -8.86
C THR A 89 27.55 8.78 -7.64
N ILE A 90 27.08 7.55 -7.55
CA ILE A 90 27.43 6.59 -6.49
C ILE A 90 28.38 5.55 -7.07
N LYS A 91 29.55 5.37 -6.45
CA LYS A 91 30.57 4.41 -6.88
C LYS A 91 30.97 3.49 -5.73
N ALA A 92 31.05 2.20 -6.02
CA ALA A 92 31.60 1.21 -5.10
C ALA A 92 32.28 0.09 -5.88
N ASP A 93 33.47 -0.32 -5.43
CA ASP A 93 34.14 -1.51 -5.96
C ASP A 93 33.67 -2.77 -5.21
N ASP A 94 33.80 -3.94 -5.87
CA ASP A 94 33.25 -5.22 -5.37
C ASP A 94 33.81 -5.66 -3.99
N ALA A 95 34.96 -5.14 -3.59
CA ALA A 95 35.63 -5.44 -2.32
C ALA A 95 36.03 -4.18 -1.54
N SER A 96 35.38 -3.05 -1.82
CA SER A 96 35.63 -1.79 -1.12
C SER A 96 34.99 -1.82 0.27
N ASP A 97 35.69 -1.28 1.27
CA ASP A 97 35.14 -0.96 2.59
C ASP A 97 34.46 0.42 2.61
N SER A 98 34.39 1.09 1.45
CA SER A 98 33.80 2.41 1.29
C SER A 98 32.96 2.56 0.02
N VAL A 99 32.02 3.50 0.06
CA VAL A 99 31.26 4.00 -1.07
C VAL A 99 31.62 5.47 -1.31
N THR A 100 31.75 5.85 -2.57
CA THR A 100 32.02 7.24 -2.98
C THR A 100 30.74 7.87 -3.54
N PHE A 101 30.41 9.06 -3.05
CA PHE A 101 29.40 9.96 -3.59
C PHE A 101 30.10 11.13 -4.27
N MET A 102 29.89 11.27 -5.58
CA MET A 102 30.39 12.39 -6.37
C MET A 102 29.22 13.30 -6.72
N PHE A 103 29.34 14.58 -6.38
CA PHE A 103 28.36 15.62 -6.68
C PHE A 103 28.94 16.56 -7.73
N GLU A 104 28.27 16.66 -8.87
CA GLU A 104 28.69 17.45 -10.02
C GLU A 104 27.61 18.50 -10.30
N SER A 105 28.00 19.77 -10.38
CA SER A 105 27.08 20.82 -10.82
C SER A 105 26.71 20.64 -12.29
N PRO A 106 25.49 20.99 -12.74
CA PRO A 106 25.08 20.79 -14.13
C PRO A 106 25.96 21.50 -15.17
N ASN A 107 26.60 22.61 -14.78
CA ASN A 107 27.54 23.37 -15.60
C ASN A 107 29.00 22.90 -15.44
N GLN A 108 29.25 21.85 -14.65
CA GLN A 108 30.56 21.21 -14.42
C GLN A 108 31.62 22.14 -13.81
N ASP A 109 31.22 23.25 -13.21
CA ASP A 109 32.15 24.19 -12.56
C ASP A 109 32.63 23.71 -11.17
N LYS A 110 31.90 22.74 -10.58
CA LYS A 110 32.17 22.21 -9.25
C LYS A 110 31.93 20.70 -9.24
N ILE A 111 32.94 19.98 -8.77
CA ILE A 111 32.89 18.55 -8.48
C ILE A 111 33.32 18.36 -7.03
N ALA A 112 32.56 17.58 -6.27
CA ALA A 112 32.87 17.25 -4.89
C ALA A 112 32.73 15.75 -4.64
N ASP A 113 33.80 15.14 -4.14
CA ASP A 113 33.87 13.72 -3.81
C ASP A 113 33.79 13.50 -2.30
N PHE A 114 32.89 12.62 -1.87
CA PHE A 114 32.69 12.23 -0.49
C PHE A 114 32.82 10.72 -0.37
N GLU A 115 33.67 10.25 0.52
CA GLU A 115 33.85 8.83 0.79
C GLU A 115 33.24 8.47 2.14
N MET A 116 32.43 7.41 2.17
CA MET A 116 31.78 6.88 3.37
C MET A 116 32.19 5.43 3.58
N LYS A 117 32.57 5.08 4.81
CA LYS A 117 32.78 3.68 5.20
C LYS A 117 31.47 2.91 5.23
N LEU A 118 31.48 1.74 4.64
CA LEU A 118 30.41 0.77 4.68
C LEU A 118 30.43 0.02 6.01
N MET A 119 29.32 -0.65 6.31
CA MET A 119 29.15 -1.48 7.49
C MET A 119 28.64 -2.86 7.07
N ASP A 120 29.03 -3.88 7.82
CA ASP A 120 28.43 -5.20 7.70
C ASP A 120 27.09 -5.21 8.43
N ILE A 121 26.00 -5.35 7.67
CA ILE A 121 24.64 -5.43 8.18
C ILE A 121 24.07 -6.77 7.76
N ASP A 122 23.61 -7.55 8.73
CA ASP A 122 22.92 -8.81 8.45
C ASP A 122 21.64 -8.53 7.67
N SER A 123 21.49 -9.22 6.54
CA SER A 123 20.37 -9.02 5.63
C SER A 123 19.39 -10.18 5.75
N GLU A 124 18.22 -9.91 6.31
CA GLU A 124 17.06 -10.80 6.24
C GLU A 124 16.02 -10.18 5.31
N HIS A 125 16.05 -10.57 4.03
CA HIS A 125 15.00 -10.18 3.10
C HIS A 125 13.71 -10.91 3.44
N LEU A 126 12.66 -10.13 3.74
CA LEU A 126 11.32 -10.62 3.91
C LEU A 126 10.64 -10.69 2.54
N GLY A 127 10.17 -11.89 2.20
CA GLY A 127 9.34 -12.09 1.02
C GLY A 127 8.02 -11.34 1.19
N ILE A 128 7.81 -10.30 0.37
CA ILE A 128 6.54 -9.57 0.33
C ILE A 128 5.63 -10.30 -0.66
N PRO A 129 4.56 -10.97 -0.21
CA PRO A 129 3.65 -11.65 -1.12
C PRO A 129 2.87 -10.64 -1.96
N GLU A 130 2.61 -10.99 -3.21
CA GLU A 130 1.58 -10.31 -4.00
C GLU A 130 0.22 -10.70 -3.43
N ALA A 131 -0.46 -9.74 -2.80
CA ALA A 131 -1.75 -9.95 -2.17
C ALA A 131 -2.78 -8.98 -2.73
N GLU A 132 -4.02 -9.44 -2.81
CA GLU A 132 -5.17 -8.62 -3.17
C GLU A 132 -5.62 -7.81 -1.95
N PHE A 133 -5.94 -6.53 -2.16
CA PHE A 133 -6.36 -5.61 -1.11
C PHE A 133 -7.86 -5.38 -1.21
N GLN A 134 -8.55 -5.43 -0.07
CA GLN A 134 -9.99 -5.17 0.01
C GLN A 134 -10.34 -3.74 -0.37
N ALA A 135 -9.45 -2.78 -0.09
CA ALA A 135 -9.60 -1.40 -0.50
C ALA A 135 -8.26 -0.74 -0.87
N ILE A 136 -8.28 0.08 -1.90
CA ILE A 136 -7.17 0.92 -2.35
C ILE A 136 -7.66 2.36 -2.46
N VAL A 137 -7.01 3.26 -1.73
CA VAL A 137 -7.30 4.69 -1.72
C VAL A 137 -6.13 5.44 -2.31
N ARG A 138 -6.34 6.18 -3.40
CA ARG A 138 -5.37 7.11 -3.97
C ARG A 138 -5.83 8.54 -3.70
N MET A 139 -5.00 9.34 -3.04
CA MET A 139 -5.35 10.71 -2.67
C MET A 139 -4.13 11.64 -2.70
N PRO A 140 -4.31 12.97 -2.63
CA PRO A 140 -3.20 13.91 -2.57
C PRO A 140 -2.32 13.64 -1.35
N SER A 141 -1.00 13.50 -1.56
CA SER A 141 -0.05 13.19 -0.49
C SER A 141 -0.01 14.26 0.59
N ALA A 142 -0.12 15.53 0.19
CA ALA A 142 -0.18 16.67 1.10
C ALA A 142 -1.43 16.65 2.00
N GLU A 143 -2.56 16.17 1.50
CA GLU A 143 -3.79 16.04 2.28
C GLU A 143 -3.66 14.90 3.30
N PHE A 144 -3.15 13.74 2.88
CA PHE A 144 -2.85 12.64 3.80
C PHE A 144 -1.87 13.06 4.90
N ALA A 145 -0.80 13.78 4.55
CA ALA A 145 0.15 14.32 5.52
C ALA A 145 -0.48 15.27 6.53
N ARG A 146 -1.38 16.15 6.08
CA ARG A 146 -2.15 17.04 6.95
C ARG A 146 -3.06 16.26 7.90
N ILE A 147 -3.82 15.30 7.37
CA ILE A 147 -4.71 14.43 8.16
C ILE A 147 -3.93 13.74 9.27
N CYS A 148 -2.82 13.08 8.96
CA CYS A 148 -2.00 12.40 9.97
C CYS A 148 -1.49 13.37 11.04
N LYS A 149 -0.99 14.55 10.64
CA LYS A 149 -0.49 15.56 11.57
C LYS A 149 -1.59 16.09 12.49
N ASP A 150 -2.75 16.43 11.94
CA ASP A 150 -3.87 17.00 12.68
C ASP A 150 -4.42 15.99 13.69
N LEU A 151 -4.64 14.73 13.28
CA LEU A 151 -5.11 13.67 14.18
C LEU A 151 -4.11 13.37 15.30
N SER A 152 -2.82 13.50 15.03
CA SER A 152 -1.76 13.28 16.04
C SER A 152 -1.72 14.31 17.15
N THR A 153 -2.41 15.45 16.98
CA THR A 153 -2.59 16.43 18.05
C THR A 153 -3.68 16.04 19.04
N ILE A 154 -4.53 15.06 18.68
CA ILE A 154 -5.70 14.64 19.44
C ILE A 154 -5.49 13.27 20.08
N GLY A 155 -4.91 12.31 19.36
CA GLY A 155 -4.65 10.96 19.86
C GLY A 155 -3.47 10.26 19.17
N ASP A 156 -3.06 9.12 19.71
CA ASP A 156 -1.89 8.37 19.26
C ASP A 156 -2.19 7.34 18.15
N THR A 157 -3.46 7.07 17.92
CA THR A 157 -3.94 6.08 16.95
C THR A 157 -4.89 6.69 15.94
N VAL A 158 -4.94 6.10 14.75
CA VAL A 158 -5.92 6.41 13.72
C VAL A 158 -6.64 5.15 13.29
N VAL A 159 -7.96 5.18 13.30
CA VAL A 159 -8.81 4.20 12.64
C VAL A 159 -9.02 4.67 11.20
N ILE A 160 -8.61 3.87 10.24
CA ILE A 160 -8.84 4.11 8.81
C ILE A 160 -9.94 3.16 8.36
N SER A 161 -11.08 3.70 7.98
CA SER A 161 -12.24 2.94 7.53
C SER A 161 -12.59 3.31 6.10
N VAL A 162 -12.68 2.33 5.20
CA VAL A 162 -13.14 2.53 3.81
C VAL A 162 -14.51 1.91 3.68
N THR A 163 -15.47 2.73 3.23
CA THR A 163 -16.86 2.31 2.99
C THR A 163 -17.37 2.93 1.69
N LYS A 164 -18.62 2.64 1.33
CA LYS A 164 -19.29 3.27 0.18
C LYS A 164 -19.39 4.80 0.29
N GLU A 165 -19.31 5.36 1.50
CA GLU A 165 -19.37 6.83 1.69
C GLU A 165 -18.03 7.52 1.39
N GLY A 166 -16.93 6.77 1.38
CA GLY A 166 -15.57 7.28 1.23
C GLY A 166 -14.60 6.65 2.24
N VAL A 167 -13.40 7.23 2.33
CA VAL A 167 -12.42 6.90 3.35
C VAL A 167 -12.59 7.83 4.56
N LYS A 168 -12.61 7.25 5.75
CA LYS A 168 -12.74 7.96 7.02
C LYS A 168 -11.50 7.72 7.87
N PHE A 169 -10.95 8.80 8.42
CA PHE A 169 -9.87 8.79 9.39
C PHE A 169 -10.42 9.27 10.73
N SER A 170 -10.34 8.43 11.75
CA SER A 170 -10.87 8.72 13.09
C SER A 170 -9.78 8.57 14.14
N THR A 171 -9.77 9.47 15.12
CA THR A 171 -8.92 9.34 16.31
C THR A 171 -9.70 9.71 17.56
N ARG A 172 -9.27 9.17 18.69
CA ARG A 172 -9.77 9.48 20.03
C ARG A 172 -8.57 9.65 20.96
N GLY A 173 -8.59 10.71 21.75
CA GLY A 173 -7.64 10.89 22.85
C GLY A 173 -8.24 11.75 23.94
N ASP A 174 -7.39 12.26 24.83
CA ASP A 174 -7.82 12.88 26.09
C ASP A 174 -8.63 14.16 25.89
N ILE A 175 -8.28 14.94 24.86
CA ILE A 175 -8.94 16.22 24.57
C ILE A 175 -10.23 16.07 23.75
N GLY A 176 -10.50 14.89 23.18
CA GLY A 176 -11.70 14.65 22.39
C GLY A 176 -11.54 13.61 21.28
N THR A 177 -12.40 13.73 20.27
CA THR A 177 -12.42 12.86 19.09
C THR A 177 -12.38 13.70 17.83
N ALA A 178 -11.75 13.19 16.77
CA ALA A 178 -11.82 13.78 15.43
C ALA A 178 -12.17 12.73 14.38
N ASN A 179 -12.89 13.19 13.36
CA ASN A 179 -13.34 12.38 12.24
C ASN A 179 -13.17 13.22 10.97
N ILE A 180 -12.38 12.72 10.03
CA ILE A 180 -12.17 13.33 8.72
C ILE A 180 -12.66 12.34 7.67
N VAL A 181 -13.53 12.78 6.75
CA VAL A 181 -14.07 11.93 5.69
C VAL A 181 -13.69 12.52 4.34
N CYS A 182 -12.94 11.74 3.54
CA CYS A 182 -12.62 12.07 2.16
C CYS A 182 -13.50 11.22 1.25
N ARG A 183 -14.39 11.89 0.50
CA ARG A 183 -15.23 11.23 -0.50
C ARG A 183 -14.47 11.08 -1.81
N GLN A 184 -14.88 10.10 -2.60
CA GLN A 184 -14.39 9.95 -3.96
C GLN A 184 -14.67 11.23 -4.76
N ASN A 185 -13.64 11.77 -5.39
CA ASN A 185 -13.70 12.95 -6.23
C ASN A 185 -12.74 12.76 -7.40
N PRO A 186 -13.21 12.18 -8.53
CA PRO A 186 -12.41 12.08 -9.74
C PRO A 186 -12.31 13.48 -10.37
N SER A 187 -11.33 14.28 -9.92
CA SER A 187 -10.99 15.54 -10.55
C SER A 187 -10.34 15.27 -11.91
N ILE A 188 -11.06 15.58 -13.00
CA ILE A 188 -10.56 15.37 -14.38
C ILE A 188 -9.53 16.45 -14.75
N ASP A 189 -9.78 17.69 -14.34
CA ASP A 189 -8.92 18.83 -14.70
C ASP A 189 -7.58 18.81 -13.97
N LYS A 190 -7.56 18.22 -12.77
CA LYS A 190 -6.37 18.13 -11.90
C LYS A 190 -6.29 16.73 -11.28
N PRO A 191 -5.79 15.73 -12.03
CA PRO A 191 -5.75 14.35 -11.57
C PRO A 191 -4.93 14.17 -10.28
N GLU A 192 -3.97 15.04 -9.99
CA GLU A 192 -3.16 15.07 -8.77
C GLU A 192 -3.95 15.47 -7.53
N GLU A 193 -5.02 16.26 -7.67
CA GLU A 193 -5.92 16.67 -6.58
C GLU A 193 -7.05 15.64 -6.35
N ALA A 194 -7.17 14.63 -7.21
CA ALA A 194 -8.25 13.64 -7.14
C ALA A 194 -8.11 12.67 -5.96
N THR A 195 -9.26 12.26 -5.41
CA THR A 195 -9.37 11.13 -4.48
C THR A 195 -10.11 10.00 -5.19
N ILE A 196 -9.41 8.88 -5.40
CA ILE A 196 -9.92 7.68 -6.07
C ILE A 196 -9.97 6.57 -5.03
N ILE A 197 -11.10 5.87 -4.97
CA ILE A 197 -11.34 4.79 -4.01
C ILE A 197 -11.82 3.58 -4.80
N GLU A 198 -11.04 2.51 -4.73
CA GLU A 198 -11.38 1.18 -5.23
C GLU A 198 -11.64 0.31 -4.01
N MET A 199 -12.85 -0.22 -3.87
CA MET A 199 -13.26 -0.98 -2.68
C MET A 199 -14.05 -2.20 -3.11
N GLU A 200 -13.49 -3.38 -2.86
CA GLU A 200 -14.16 -4.66 -3.01
C GLU A 200 -14.99 -4.97 -1.76
N GLU A 201 -14.38 -4.82 -0.58
CA GLU A 201 -15.01 -5.03 0.72
C GLU A 201 -14.74 -3.84 1.67
N PRO A 202 -15.71 -3.46 2.53
CA PRO A 202 -15.46 -2.48 3.57
C PRO A 202 -14.40 -2.98 4.55
N VAL A 203 -13.43 -2.13 4.88
CA VAL A 203 -12.33 -2.45 5.78
C VAL A 203 -12.16 -1.34 6.80
N SER A 204 -11.85 -1.69 8.04
CA SER A 204 -11.59 -0.74 9.12
C SER A 204 -10.48 -1.25 10.02
N LEU A 205 -9.36 -0.53 10.06
CA LEU A 205 -8.16 -0.94 10.80
C LEU A 205 -7.57 0.21 11.59
N THR A 206 -6.97 -0.11 12.74
CA THR A 206 -6.36 0.86 13.65
C THR A 206 -4.84 0.86 13.49
N PHE A 207 -4.20 2.04 13.41
CA PHE A 207 -2.76 2.19 13.24
C PHE A 207 -2.18 3.21 14.21
N ALA A 208 -0.89 3.09 14.53
CA ALA A 208 -0.18 4.12 15.29
C ALA A 208 0.16 5.34 14.42
N LEU A 209 -0.31 6.52 14.83
CA LEU A 209 -0.08 7.77 14.10
C LEU A 209 1.39 8.19 14.05
N ARG A 210 2.20 7.78 15.03
CA ARG A 210 3.66 7.97 15.03
C ARG A 210 4.31 7.46 13.74
N TYR A 211 3.94 6.26 13.28
CA TYR A 211 4.48 5.67 12.05
C TYR A 211 3.92 6.35 10.81
N MET A 212 2.61 6.63 10.79
CA MET A 212 1.98 7.36 9.68
C MET A 212 2.65 8.72 9.44
N ASN A 213 2.97 9.48 10.49
CA ASN A 213 3.74 10.72 10.38
C ASN A 213 5.19 10.52 9.90
N SER A 214 5.79 9.36 10.16
CA SER A 214 7.10 9.03 9.60
C SER A 214 6.97 8.83 8.09
N PHE A 215 5.95 8.09 7.63
CA PHE A 215 5.71 7.80 6.23
C PHE A 215 5.39 9.06 5.41
N THR A 216 4.71 10.05 6.02
CA THR A 216 4.38 11.31 5.35
C THR A 216 5.60 12.18 5.02
N LYS A 217 6.81 11.84 5.52
CA LYS A 217 8.06 12.47 5.09
C LYS A 217 8.39 12.18 3.61
N ALA A 218 7.78 11.15 3.03
CA ALA A 218 7.87 10.86 1.60
C ALA A 218 6.98 11.78 0.72
N THR A 219 6.13 12.63 1.29
CA THR A 219 5.25 13.56 0.55
C THR A 219 5.96 14.34 -0.56
N PRO A 220 7.20 14.86 -0.40
CA PRO A 220 7.89 15.58 -1.47
C PRO A 220 8.32 14.74 -2.69
N LEU A 221 8.18 13.41 -2.64
CA LEU A 221 8.50 12.48 -3.73
C LEU A 221 7.36 12.32 -4.73
N ALA A 222 6.10 12.44 -4.27
CA ALA A 222 4.93 12.15 -5.08
C ALA A 222 3.78 13.09 -4.71
N ASN A 223 3.05 13.60 -5.71
CA ASN A 223 1.85 14.41 -5.48
C ASN A 223 0.67 13.60 -4.93
N GLN A 224 0.69 12.28 -5.13
CA GLN A 224 -0.32 11.35 -4.63
C GLN A 224 0.32 10.24 -3.82
N VAL A 225 -0.43 9.78 -2.82
CA VAL A 225 -0.16 8.59 -2.02
C VAL A 225 -1.21 7.53 -2.32
N THR A 226 -0.80 6.26 -2.33
CA THR A 226 -1.72 5.12 -2.42
C THR A 226 -1.71 4.37 -1.09
N ILE A 227 -2.89 4.11 -0.53
CA ILE A 227 -3.09 3.41 0.74
C ILE A 227 -3.88 2.15 0.44
N SER A 228 -3.26 0.99 0.60
CA SER A 228 -3.87 -0.31 0.37
C SER A 228 -4.12 -1.03 1.69
N LEU A 229 -5.36 -1.48 1.90
CA LEU A 229 -5.87 -2.01 3.16
C LEU A 229 -6.50 -3.39 2.94
N SER A 230 -6.24 -4.30 3.87
CA SER A 230 -6.90 -5.60 3.99
C SER A 230 -6.85 -6.04 5.44
N ALA A 231 -7.92 -6.68 5.95
CA ALA A 231 -8.06 -7.01 7.37
C ALA A 231 -6.90 -7.86 7.93
N ASP A 232 -6.35 -8.75 7.10
CA ASP A 232 -5.33 -9.72 7.50
C ASP A 232 -3.90 -9.33 7.09
N LEU A 233 -3.72 -8.12 6.53
CA LEU A 233 -2.43 -7.66 6.02
C LEU A 233 -2.01 -6.32 6.66
N PRO A 234 -0.70 -6.05 6.74
CA PRO A 234 -0.22 -4.69 6.99
C PRO A 234 -0.79 -3.71 5.98
N VAL A 235 -1.11 -2.49 6.40
CA VAL A 235 -1.43 -1.40 5.46
C VAL A 235 -0.19 -1.09 4.63
N VAL A 236 -0.39 -0.88 3.33
CA VAL A 236 0.67 -0.43 2.42
C VAL A 236 0.44 1.04 2.09
N VAL A 237 1.44 1.88 2.38
CA VAL A 237 1.46 3.29 2.00
C VAL A 237 2.54 3.48 0.95
N GLU A 238 2.14 3.69 -0.31
CA GLU A 238 3.03 3.83 -1.46
C GLU A 238 3.15 5.29 -1.92
N TYR A 239 4.39 5.74 -2.10
CA TYR A 239 4.75 6.96 -2.81
C TYR A 239 5.55 6.57 -4.06
N ARG A 240 5.08 6.96 -5.24
CA ARG A 240 5.80 6.72 -6.50
C ARG A 240 6.95 7.70 -6.65
N VAL A 241 8.14 7.18 -6.92
CA VAL A 241 9.34 7.98 -7.14
C VAL A 241 9.43 8.28 -8.63
N ALA A 242 8.75 9.36 -9.05
CA ALA A 242 8.57 9.70 -10.47
C ALA A 242 8.14 8.47 -11.28
N GLU A 243 8.78 8.23 -12.43
CA GLU A 243 8.58 7.03 -13.24
C GLU A 243 9.68 5.97 -13.02
N MET A 244 10.60 6.19 -12.08
CA MET A 244 11.73 5.29 -11.85
C MET A 244 11.53 4.30 -10.72
N GLY A 245 10.55 4.49 -9.84
CA GLY A 245 10.53 3.68 -8.64
C GLY A 245 9.36 3.91 -7.69
N TYR A 246 9.51 3.40 -6.47
CA TYR A 246 8.57 3.61 -5.38
C TYR A 246 9.27 3.55 -4.01
N ILE A 247 8.62 4.13 -3.03
CA ILE A 247 8.80 3.81 -1.62
C ILE A 247 7.47 3.26 -1.10
N ARG A 248 7.51 2.06 -0.53
CA ARG A 248 6.37 1.41 0.12
C ARG A 248 6.67 1.24 1.60
N PHE A 249 5.76 1.73 2.43
CA PHE A 249 5.77 1.48 3.85
C PHE A 249 4.69 0.47 4.19
N TYR A 250 5.04 -0.53 5.00
CA TYR A 250 4.14 -1.54 5.51
C TYR A 250 4.02 -1.32 7.01
N LEU A 251 2.80 -1.33 7.54
CA LEU A 251 2.57 -1.15 8.97
C LEU A 251 1.54 -2.14 9.47
N ALA A 252 1.90 -2.93 10.48
CA ALA A 252 0.97 -3.85 11.10
C ALA A 252 -0.17 -3.07 11.80
N PRO A 253 -1.43 -3.50 11.65
CA PRO A 253 -2.53 -2.92 12.39
C PRO A 253 -2.37 -3.18 13.89
N LYS A 254 -2.87 -2.27 14.72
CA LYS A 254 -3.11 -2.54 16.13
C LYS A 254 -4.34 -3.44 16.22
N ILE A 255 -4.14 -4.62 16.78
CA ILE A 255 -5.24 -5.48 17.20
C ILE A 255 -5.76 -4.87 18.50
N GLU A 256 -7.01 -4.43 18.50
CA GLU A 256 -7.70 -4.14 19.75
C GLU A 256 -7.96 -5.50 20.40
N GLU A 257 -7.34 -5.77 21.56
CA GLU A 257 -7.77 -6.89 22.39
C GLU A 257 -9.26 -6.69 22.64
N GLU A 258 -10.08 -7.68 22.31
CA GLU A 258 -11.55 -7.64 22.46
C GLU A 258 -11.97 -7.62 23.95
N GLU A 259 -11.46 -6.69 24.75
CA GLU A 259 -12.10 -6.30 25.99
C GLU A 259 -13.30 -5.43 25.60
N HIS A 260 -14.47 -6.02 25.34
CA HIS A 260 -15.82 -5.44 25.55
C HIS A 260 -16.91 -6.24 24.80
N MET A 261 -17.16 -7.49 25.20
CA MET A 261 -18.49 -8.11 24.96
C MET A 261 -19.12 -8.80 26.18
N GLU A 262 -18.40 -8.98 27.29
CA GLU A 262 -18.96 -9.70 28.45
C GLU A 262 -19.75 -8.82 29.43
N ALA A 263 -19.54 -7.50 29.44
CA ALA A 263 -20.16 -6.60 30.44
C ALA A 263 -21.65 -6.26 30.21
N GLN A 264 -22.26 -6.68 29.09
CA GLN A 264 -23.69 -6.44 28.81
C GLN A 264 -24.60 -7.67 29.02
N MET A 265 -24.04 -8.85 29.35
CA MET A 265 -24.86 -10.03 29.68
C MET A 265 -25.21 -10.15 31.17
N GLU A 266 -24.41 -9.57 32.07
CA GLU A 266 -24.65 -9.68 33.53
C GLU A 266 -25.62 -8.64 34.13
N SER A 267 -26.09 -7.65 33.36
CA SER A 267 -26.99 -6.60 33.87
C SER A 267 -28.47 -6.80 33.51
N ARG A 268 -28.89 -7.96 33.02
CA ARG A 268 -30.33 -8.27 32.89
C ARG A 268 -30.91 -8.63 34.27
N PRO A 269 -31.89 -7.88 34.80
CA PRO A 269 -32.58 -8.28 36.02
C PRO A 269 -33.34 -9.59 35.75
N GLN A 270 -33.13 -10.60 36.60
CA GLN A 270 -33.99 -11.78 36.64
C GLN A 270 -35.40 -11.33 37.04
N ALA A 271 -36.37 -11.49 36.14
CA ALA A 271 -37.77 -11.29 36.45
C ALA A 271 -38.22 -12.37 37.45
N GLU A 272 -38.64 -11.94 38.64
CA GLU A 272 -39.25 -12.80 39.65
C GLU A 272 -40.49 -13.52 39.12
N ILE A 273 -40.43 -14.85 39.07
CA ILE A 273 -41.59 -15.70 38.80
C ILE A 273 -42.33 -15.92 40.13
N LYS A 274 -43.52 -15.31 40.27
CA LYS A 274 -44.45 -15.60 41.38
C LYS A 274 -44.99 -17.04 41.24
N PRO A 275 -45.12 -17.81 42.34
CA PRO A 275 -45.56 -19.19 42.26
C PRO A 275 -47.07 -19.28 42.00
N LYS A 276 -47.47 -20.03 40.97
CA LYS A 276 -48.86 -20.47 40.75
C LYS A 276 -49.12 -21.79 41.49
N THR A 277 -50.18 -21.77 42.29
CA THR A 277 -50.74 -22.83 43.12
C THR A 277 -51.04 -24.11 42.35
N LYS A 278 -50.67 -25.26 42.94
CA LYS A 278 -50.91 -26.62 42.42
C LYS A 278 -52.41 -26.95 42.44
N LEU A 279 -52.98 -27.29 41.29
CA LEU A 279 -54.23 -28.04 41.20
C LEU A 279 -53.88 -29.51 40.91
N LYS A 280 -54.32 -30.42 41.78
CA LYS A 280 -54.23 -31.87 41.59
C LYS A 280 -55.31 -32.29 40.60
N THR A 281 -54.97 -33.17 39.66
CA THR A 281 -55.98 -33.96 38.93
C THR A 281 -55.49 -35.39 38.84
N GLU A 282 -56.35 -36.28 39.30
CA GLU A 282 -56.18 -37.72 39.42
C GLU A 282 -56.20 -38.38 38.03
N THR A 283 -55.30 -39.36 37.85
CA THR A 283 -55.33 -40.33 36.76
C THR A 283 -56.19 -41.53 37.14
N GLN A 284 -57.12 -41.92 36.27
CA GLN A 284 -57.54 -43.31 36.09
C GLN A 284 -57.63 -43.66 34.59
N PRO A 285 -57.40 -44.92 34.19
CA PRO A 285 -57.08 -45.32 32.82
C PRO A 285 -58.27 -45.97 32.08
N ILE A 286 -58.27 -45.91 30.74
CA ILE A 286 -59.12 -46.77 29.90
C ILE A 286 -58.32 -47.28 28.69
N ASP A 287 -58.53 -48.57 28.42
CA ASP A 287 -57.85 -49.50 27.54
C ASP A 287 -58.07 -49.31 26.03
N ASP A 288 -57.13 -49.92 25.28
CA ASP A 288 -57.23 -50.67 24.01
C ASP A 288 -58.16 -50.21 22.87
N ILE A 289 -57.56 -50.08 21.67
CA ILE A 289 -57.83 -50.90 20.46
C ILE A 289 -56.90 -50.43 19.30
N LYS A 290 -56.07 -51.36 18.80
CA LYS A 290 -55.34 -51.36 17.50
C LYS A 290 -56.29 -51.87 16.39
N PRO A 291 -55.89 -52.04 15.10
CA PRO A 291 -54.92 -51.35 14.22
C PRO A 291 -55.49 -51.14 12.78
N LYS A 292 -54.68 -50.61 11.84
CA LYS A 292 -54.42 -51.10 10.45
C LYS A 292 -53.77 -49.96 9.64
N ILE A 293 -52.48 -50.06 9.30
CA ILE A 293 -51.90 -50.73 8.10
C ILE A 293 -52.44 -50.12 6.80
N GLU A 294 -51.59 -49.35 6.09
CA GLU A 294 -51.15 -49.73 4.75
C GLU A 294 -49.84 -49.00 4.35
N HIS A 295 -48.85 -49.84 4.02
CA HIS A 295 -47.68 -49.57 3.16
C HIS A 295 -48.15 -49.11 1.76
N ASN A 296 -47.40 -48.44 0.87
CA ASN A 296 -46.01 -48.69 0.50
C ASN A 296 -45.47 -47.59 -0.46
N THR A 297 -44.20 -47.23 -0.25
CA THR A 297 -43.07 -47.08 -1.20
C THR A 297 -43.21 -46.44 -2.60
N ASP A 298 -42.32 -45.45 -2.79
CA ASP A 298 -41.33 -45.26 -3.88
C ASP A 298 -41.75 -45.30 -5.36
N THR A 299 -41.43 -44.23 -6.09
CA THR A 299 -40.33 -44.19 -7.11
C THR A 299 -40.34 -42.88 -7.93
N LYS A 300 -39.17 -42.24 -8.07
CA LYS A 300 -38.76 -41.38 -9.22
C LYS A 300 -38.24 -42.31 -10.36
N PRO A 301 -37.88 -41.88 -11.60
CA PRO A 301 -37.78 -40.52 -12.19
C PRO A 301 -38.29 -40.39 -13.65
N LYS A 302 -38.06 -39.19 -14.23
CA LYS A 302 -37.80 -38.82 -15.66
C LYS A 302 -38.87 -37.95 -16.32
N SER A 303 -38.48 -36.70 -16.59
CA SER A 303 -39.11 -35.80 -17.56
C SER A 303 -38.26 -35.71 -18.83
N VAL A 304 -38.94 -35.76 -19.97
CA VAL A 304 -38.43 -35.60 -21.34
C VAL A 304 -39.33 -34.56 -22.01
N VAL A 305 -38.78 -33.44 -22.49
CA VAL A 305 -39.24 -32.58 -23.63
C VAL A 305 -38.04 -31.66 -23.95
N LYS A 306 -37.31 -31.66 -25.08
CA LYS A 306 -37.54 -31.47 -26.54
C LYS A 306 -37.85 -30.03 -27.03
N LYS A 307 -36.80 -29.42 -27.63
CA LYS A 307 -36.71 -28.54 -28.85
C LYS A 307 -37.12 -27.04 -28.77
N PRO A 308 -36.66 -26.17 -29.71
CA PRO A 308 -35.58 -26.29 -30.73
C PRO A 308 -34.61 -25.07 -30.85
N LYS A 309 -33.55 -25.28 -31.66
CA LYS A 309 -32.66 -24.28 -32.30
C LYS A 309 -33.39 -23.50 -33.40
N GLU A 310 -32.93 -22.28 -33.67
CA GLU A 310 -32.87 -21.73 -35.03
C GLU A 310 -31.63 -20.84 -35.21
N GLU A 311 -31.18 -20.76 -36.47
CA GLU A 311 -29.83 -20.47 -36.96
C GLU A 311 -29.87 -19.29 -37.94
N ASN A 312 -28.72 -18.64 -38.11
CA ASN A 312 -28.20 -17.98 -39.33
C ASN A 312 -28.73 -16.61 -39.80
N GLY A 313 -27.76 -15.77 -40.17
CA GLY A 313 -27.91 -14.63 -41.06
C GLY A 313 -26.59 -13.91 -41.31
N ALA A 314 -25.87 -14.30 -42.35
CA ALA A 314 -24.68 -13.64 -42.91
C ALA A 314 -25.05 -12.69 -44.06
N ASN A 315 -24.24 -11.64 -44.26
CA ASN A 315 -23.91 -10.87 -45.48
C ASN A 315 -23.38 -9.49 -45.03
N GLY A 316 -22.34 -8.84 -45.55
CA GLY A 316 -21.60 -8.94 -46.81
C GLY A 316 -21.33 -7.50 -47.32
N GLU A 317 -20.13 -7.26 -47.88
CA GLU A 317 -19.74 -6.09 -48.71
C GLU A 317 -19.50 -4.74 -47.97
N SER A 318 -18.54 -3.85 -48.27
CA SER A 318 -17.55 -3.68 -49.35
C SER A 318 -16.51 -2.59 -48.97
N LYS A 319 -15.26 -2.72 -49.45
CA LYS A 319 -14.24 -1.64 -49.51
C LYS A 319 -14.63 -0.56 -50.56
N PRO A 320 -13.98 0.63 -50.56
CA PRO A 320 -12.81 0.80 -51.42
C PRO A 320 -11.62 1.56 -50.79
N GLN A 321 -10.51 1.33 -51.47
CA GLN A 321 -9.14 1.83 -51.32
C GLN A 321 -9.04 3.25 -51.90
N VAL A 322 -8.27 4.15 -51.28
CA VAL A 322 -7.76 5.37 -51.95
C VAL A 322 -6.27 5.49 -51.65
N ASP A 323 -5.48 5.27 -52.71
CA ASP A 323 -4.11 5.72 -52.86
C ASP A 323 -4.07 7.24 -53.03
N THR A 324 -3.17 7.93 -52.32
CA THR A 324 -2.57 9.16 -52.84
C THR A 324 -1.09 9.24 -52.47
N LYS A 325 -0.24 9.07 -53.49
CA LYS A 325 1.14 9.55 -53.54
C LYS A 325 1.14 11.08 -53.42
N ALA A 326 2.04 11.63 -52.60
CA ALA A 326 2.67 12.91 -52.89
C ALA A 326 4.11 12.87 -52.36
N ALA A 327 5.03 13.23 -53.23
CA ALA A 327 6.47 13.26 -53.02
C ALA A 327 6.94 14.72 -53.15
N ILE A 328 8.05 15.02 -52.47
CA ILE A 328 9.01 16.11 -52.72
C ILE A 328 8.60 17.52 -52.25
N GLU A 329 9.32 18.09 -51.28
CA GLU A 329 10.33 19.12 -51.55
C GLU A 329 11.30 19.31 -50.37
N VAL A 330 12.58 19.31 -50.73
CA VAL A 330 13.75 19.65 -49.93
C VAL A 330 14.00 21.14 -50.17
N MET A 331 14.16 21.95 -49.13
CA MET A 331 14.72 23.29 -49.24
C MET A 331 15.74 23.52 -48.13
N ASP A 332 17.01 23.39 -48.51
CA ASP A 332 18.11 24.16 -47.96
C ASP A 332 17.98 25.62 -48.42
N VAL A 333 18.03 26.59 -47.50
CA VAL A 333 18.55 27.94 -47.79
C VAL A 333 19.14 28.54 -46.50
N GLU A 334 20.45 28.81 -46.59
CA GLU A 334 21.33 29.75 -45.86
C GLU A 334 21.56 29.61 -44.35
#